data_AF-A0A2E5JDP0-F1
#
_entry.id   AF-A0A2E5JDP0-F1
#
_cell.length_a   1.000
_cell.length_b   1.000
_cell.length_c   1.000
_cell.angle_alpha   90.00
_cell.angle_beta   90.00
_cell.angle_gamma   90.00
#
_symmetry.space_group_name_H-M   'P 1'
#
loop_
_entity.id
_entity.type
_entity.pdbx_description
1 polymer ?
#
loop_
_entity_poly.entity_id
_entity_poly.type
_entity_poly.pdbx_seq_one_letter_code
_entity_poly.pdbx_strand_id
1 'polypeptide(L)'
;MKRRSFVKNTLLGSMIPNEYFKLFSAFNGEYYPELKKHKIIRAERLKFKYNWPRHVGKNARRGNHGQYHSDDAFKLYTDQGATGWGLGREDVSDEELLQLEGKFVSELISPEFGINEELNIYLDLALHDLMGVILNKPVYQLIGNNGKKNTSIYSGMIYFDELVYQGKEGGIDKILENCSWDIEYGYQQLKIKIGRSGKWYSHADGMKMDIEVIKQINNAFPNTT
;
A
#
# COMPACT_ATOMS: atom_id res chain seq x y z
N MET A 1 8.72 -11.58 14.72
CA MET A 1 10.12 -11.20 15.03
C MET A 1 10.42 -9.89 14.29
N LYS A 2 10.65 -8.78 15.00
CA LYS A 2 10.85 -7.46 14.37
C LYS A 2 12.20 -7.49 13.62
N ARG A 3 12.17 -7.61 12.28
CA ARG A 3 13.36 -7.51 11.40
C ARG A 3 14.22 -6.28 11.71
N ARG A 4 13.61 -5.21 12.24
CA ARG A 4 14.27 -3.95 12.63
C ARG A 4 15.12 -4.00 13.91
N SER A 5 14.99 -5.01 14.77
CA SER A 5 15.67 -5.01 16.08
C SER A 5 16.79 -6.03 16.22
N PHE A 6 17.00 -6.90 15.22
CA PHE A 6 18.04 -7.94 15.32
C PHE A 6 19.44 -7.38 15.06
N VAL A 7 19.59 -6.39 14.16
CA VAL A 7 20.90 -5.80 13.86
C VAL A 7 21.39 -4.86 14.98
N LYS A 8 20.48 -4.19 15.70
CA LYS A 8 20.87 -3.31 16.83
C LYS A 8 21.51 -4.05 18.00
N ASN A 9 21.20 -5.33 18.21
CA ASN A 9 21.67 -6.05 19.40
C ASN A 9 22.95 -6.86 19.17
N THR A 10 23.37 -7.09 17.93
CA THR A 10 24.61 -7.84 17.64
C THR A 10 25.79 -6.90 17.29
N LEU A 11 25.53 -5.61 17.07
CA LEU A 11 26.53 -4.58 16.74
C LEU A 11 26.45 -3.41 17.74
N LEU A 12 26.59 -3.73 19.04
CA LEU A 12 26.78 -2.73 20.09
C LEU A 12 28.14 -2.05 19.91
N GLY A 13 28.13 -0.91 19.24
CA GLY A 13 29.27 -0.01 19.12
C GLY A 13 28.95 1.12 18.16
N SER A 14 28.24 2.14 18.64
CA SER A 14 28.26 3.54 18.16
C SER A 14 28.82 3.78 16.74
N MET A 15 28.19 3.22 15.69
CA MET A 15 28.56 3.60 14.33
C MET A 15 27.93 4.96 14.05
N ILE A 16 28.79 5.93 13.74
CA ILE A 16 28.37 7.21 13.16
C ILE A 16 27.56 6.86 11.89
N PRO A 17 26.45 7.56 11.56
CA PRO A 17 25.60 7.24 10.40
C PRO A 17 26.40 7.00 9.10
N ASN A 18 27.49 7.76 8.94
CA ASN A 18 28.43 7.66 7.82
C ASN A 18 29.19 6.31 7.75
N GLU A 19 29.47 5.67 8.89
CA GLU A 19 30.07 4.31 8.92
C GLU A 19 29.03 3.24 8.57
N TYR A 20 27.79 3.37 9.04
CA TYR A 20 26.69 2.47 8.65
C TYR A 20 26.46 2.53 7.14
N PHE A 21 26.41 3.74 6.57
CA PHE A 21 26.25 3.95 5.13
C PHE A 21 27.37 3.28 4.33
N LYS A 22 28.63 3.45 4.76
CA LYS A 22 29.78 2.81 4.12
C LYS A 22 29.70 1.28 4.22
N LEU A 23 29.32 0.74 5.38
CA LEU A 23 29.18 -0.69 5.59
C LEU A 23 28.04 -1.27 4.75
N PHE A 24 26.88 -0.60 4.74
CA PHE A 24 25.73 -0.97 3.92
C PHE A 24 26.09 -1.00 2.44
N SER A 25 26.69 0.08 1.92
CA SER A 25 27.06 0.18 0.51
C SER A 25 28.18 -0.80 0.14
N ALA A 26 29.18 -0.99 1.01
CA ALA A 26 30.26 -1.95 0.78
C ALA A 26 29.74 -3.39 0.75
N PHE A 27 28.99 -3.80 1.78
CA PHE A 27 28.38 -5.12 1.84
C PHE A 27 27.44 -5.34 0.65
N ASN A 28 26.52 -4.42 0.40
CA ASN A 28 25.56 -4.54 -0.69
C ASN A 28 26.26 -4.58 -2.06
N GLY A 29 27.30 -3.78 -2.26
CA GLY A 29 28.10 -3.79 -3.48
C GLY A 29 28.92 -5.06 -3.68
N GLU A 30 29.26 -5.79 -2.62
CA GLU A 30 29.96 -7.08 -2.69
C GLU A 30 29.01 -8.23 -3.00
N TYR A 31 27.87 -8.33 -2.29
CA TYR A 31 26.91 -9.42 -2.45
C TYR A 31 25.95 -9.21 -3.63
N TYR A 32 25.70 -7.96 -4.02
CA TYR A 32 24.79 -7.58 -5.11
C TYR A 32 25.47 -6.58 -6.06
N PRO A 33 26.56 -7.00 -6.75
CA PRO A 33 27.38 -6.11 -7.57
C PRO A 33 26.61 -5.45 -8.72
N GLU A 34 25.52 -6.07 -9.20
CA GLU A 34 24.64 -5.45 -10.21
C GLU A 34 24.04 -4.12 -9.72
N LEU A 35 23.64 -4.01 -8.44
CA LEU A 35 23.07 -2.76 -7.91
C LEU A 35 24.08 -1.59 -7.93
N LYS A 36 25.38 -1.89 -7.85
CA LYS A 36 26.46 -0.89 -7.88
C LYS A 36 26.73 -0.38 -9.30
N LYS A 37 26.29 -1.09 -10.34
CA LYS A 37 26.44 -0.65 -11.74
C LYS A 37 25.40 0.37 -12.16
N HIS A 38 24.32 0.51 -11.40
CA HIS A 38 23.20 1.38 -11.72
C HIS A 38 23.26 2.65 -10.87
N LYS A 39 23.31 3.79 -11.53
CA LYS A 39 23.21 5.12 -10.91
C LYS A 39 21.87 5.74 -11.26
N ILE A 40 21.16 6.29 -10.28
CA ILE A 40 19.92 7.03 -10.54
C ILE A 40 20.27 8.29 -11.33
N ILE A 41 19.72 8.42 -12.54
CA ILE A 41 19.88 9.60 -13.39
C ILE A 41 18.65 10.49 -13.40
N ARG A 42 17.51 9.96 -12.94
CA ARG A 42 16.25 10.69 -12.92
C ARG A 42 15.30 10.12 -11.89
N ALA A 43 14.69 10.98 -11.11
CA ALA A 43 13.60 10.64 -10.19
C ALA A 43 12.44 11.61 -10.43
N GLU A 44 11.23 11.09 -10.65
CA GLU A 44 10.07 11.93 -10.93
C GLU A 44 8.82 11.50 -10.15
N ARG A 45 8.01 12.48 -9.78
CA ARG A 45 6.65 12.29 -9.28
C ARG A 45 5.67 12.39 -10.44
N LEU A 46 4.91 11.33 -10.65
CA LEU A 46 3.82 11.28 -11.61
C LEU A 46 2.49 11.39 -10.89
N LYS A 47 1.57 12.21 -11.41
CA LYS A 47 0.18 12.24 -10.95
C LYS A 47 -0.68 11.42 -11.88
N PHE A 48 -1.49 10.53 -11.33
CA PHE A 48 -2.43 9.74 -12.12
C PHE A 48 -3.83 9.79 -11.52
N LYS A 49 -4.82 9.56 -12.37
CA LYS A 49 -6.23 9.47 -11.99
C LYS A 49 -6.70 8.05 -12.19
N TYR A 50 -7.56 7.57 -11.30
CA TYR A 50 -8.20 6.27 -11.41
C TYR A 50 -9.60 6.35 -10.82
N ASN A 51 -10.40 5.33 -11.07
CA ASN A 51 -11.72 5.23 -10.51
C ASN A 51 -11.97 3.84 -9.96
N TRP A 52 -12.68 3.78 -8.85
CA TRP A 52 -13.24 2.53 -8.37
C TRP A 52 -14.39 2.06 -9.29
N PRO A 53 -14.74 0.76 -9.24
CA PRO A 53 -15.79 0.21 -10.10
C PRO A 53 -17.17 0.85 -9.87
N ARG A 54 -17.40 1.41 -8.68
CA ARG A 54 -18.63 2.10 -8.27
C ARG A 54 -18.34 3.21 -7.27
N HIS A 55 -19.33 4.07 -7.06
CA HIS A 55 -19.33 5.03 -5.96
C HIS A 55 -19.31 4.33 -4.61
N VAL A 56 -18.51 4.84 -3.68
CA VAL A 56 -18.44 4.37 -2.30
C VAL A 56 -18.90 5.47 -1.35
N GLY A 57 -19.89 5.12 -0.53
CA GLY A 57 -20.54 6.01 0.41
C GLY A 57 -19.73 6.33 1.66
N LYS A 58 -20.45 6.54 2.76
CA LYS A 58 -19.88 7.03 4.02
C LYS A 58 -19.35 5.89 4.88
N ASN A 59 -18.49 6.22 5.84
CA ASN A 59 -18.15 5.31 6.95
C ASN A 59 -18.44 6.00 8.29
N ALA A 60 -18.20 5.34 9.42
CA ALA A 60 -18.47 5.89 10.76
C ALA A 60 -17.84 7.28 11.05
N ARG A 61 -16.80 7.69 10.32
CA ARG A 61 -16.05 8.93 10.54
C ARG A 61 -16.18 9.94 9.40
N ARG A 62 -15.97 9.49 8.16
CA ARG A 62 -15.88 10.32 6.95
C ARG A 62 -17.15 10.22 6.12
N GLY A 63 -17.44 11.32 5.41
CA GLY A 63 -18.51 11.38 4.41
C GLY A 63 -18.23 10.48 3.20
N ASN A 64 -18.82 10.83 2.05
CA ASN A 64 -18.65 10.04 0.83
C ASN A 64 -17.17 9.89 0.46
N HIS A 65 -16.74 8.67 0.17
CA HIS A 65 -15.39 8.41 -0.34
C HIS A 65 -15.33 8.69 -1.84
N GLY A 66 -16.46 8.56 -2.55
CA GLY A 66 -16.55 8.85 -3.97
C GLY A 66 -16.20 7.64 -4.83
N GLN A 67 -16.01 7.92 -6.12
CA GLN A 67 -15.59 6.93 -7.11
C GLN A 67 -14.26 7.30 -7.78
N TYR A 68 -14.04 8.60 -8.02
CA TYR A 68 -12.93 9.11 -8.79
C TYR A 68 -11.84 9.61 -7.84
N HIS A 69 -10.62 9.13 -8.09
CA HIS A 69 -9.47 9.35 -7.25
C HIS A 69 -8.28 9.81 -8.08
N SER A 70 -7.29 10.35 -7.39
CA SER A 70 -5.97 10.63 -7.92
C SER A 70 -4.94 10.29 -6.87
N ASP A 71 -3.80 9.77 -7.30
CA ASP A 71 -2.65 9.48 -6.46
C ASP A 71 -1.37 9.87 -7.19
N ASP A 72 -0.28 9.87 -6.44
CA ASP A 72 1.07 10.07 -6.95
C ASP A 72 1.77 8.71 -7.14
N ALA A 73 2.71 8.64 -8.07
CA ALA A 73 3.67 7.55 -8.20
C ALA A 73 5.09 8.13 -8.26
N PHE A 74 6.05 7.46 -7.65
CA PHE A 74 7.47 7.75 -7.86
C PHE A 74 8.00 6.84 -8.93
N LYS A 75 8.77 7.39 -9.86
CA LYS A 75 9.42 6.64 -10.93
C LYS A 75 10.89 7.00 -11.01
N LEU A 76 11.74 5.98 -10.97
CA LEU A 76 13.19 6.09 -10.89
C LEU A 76 13.82 5.48 -12.14
N TYR A 77 14.83 6.15 -12.68
CA TYR A 77 15.54 5.73 -13.88
C TYR A 77 17.02 5.65 -13.62
N THR A 78 17.66 4.63 -14.18
CA THR A 78 19.10 4.41 -14.05
C THR A 78 19.84 4.67 -15.36
N ASP A 79 21.13 4.96 -15.28
CA ASP A 79 22.04 5.11 -16.41
C ASP A 79 22.20 3.84 -17.27
N GLN A 80 21.96 2.67 -16.69
CA GLN A 80 21.94 1.38 -17.40
C GLN A 80 20.55 1.02 -17.97
N GLY A 81 19.58 1.94 -17.91
CA GLY A 81 18.25 1.78 -18.52
C GLY A 81 17.21 1.05 -17.67
N ALA A 82 17.56 0.54 -16.48
CA ALA A 82 16.57 0.01 -15.55
C ALA A 82 15.66 1.13 -15.03
N THR A 83 14.38 0.80 -14.86
CA THR A 83 13.34 1.70 -14.37
C THR A 83 12.54 0.97 -13.30
N GLY A 84 12.29 1.63 -12.18
CA GLY A 84 11.39 1.13 -11.13
C GLY A 84 10.38 2.18 -10.71
N TRP A 85 9.26 1.74 -10.16
CA TRP A 85 8.17 2.63 -9.77
C TRP A 85 7.37 2.11 -8.58
N GLY A 86 6.65 3.01 -7.90
CA GLY A 86 5.78 2.65 -6.79
C GLY A 86 4.81 3.77 -6.44
N LEU A 87 3.81 3.45 -5.61
CA LEU A 87 2.88 4.44 -5.08
C LEU A 87 3.65 5.52 -4.32
N GLY A 88 3.47 6.77 -4.73
CA GLY A 88 4.05 7.94 -4.12
C GLY A 88 3.23 8.45 -2.94
N ARG A 89 3.87 9.22 -2.07
CA ARG A 89 3.24 9.83 -0.89
C ARG A 89 3.57 11.31 -0.80
N GLU A 90 2.66 12.07 -0.21
CA GLU A 90 2.79 13.51 -0.01
C GLU A 90 3.93 13.84 0.97
N ASP A 91 4.25 12.90 1.86
CA ASP A 91 5.28 12.99 2.89
C ASP A 91 6.73 13.05 2.36
N VAL A 92 6.94 12.75 1.07
CA VAL A 92 8.24 12.93 0.39
C VAL A 92 8.14 14.21 -0.40
N SER A 93 9.06 15.16 -0.25
CA SER A 93 9.08 16.36 -1.10
C SER A 93 9.72 16.06 -2.47
N ASP A 94 9.51 16.92 -3.45
CA ASP A 94 10.16 16.75 -4.75
C ASP A 94 11.69 16.94 -4.63
N GLU A 95 12.17 17.81 -3.74
CA GLU A 95 13.59 17.96 -3.44
C GLU A 95 14.17 16.67 -2.83
N GLU A 96 13.46 16.04 -1.89
CA GLU A 96 13.87 14.77 -1.31
C GLU A 96 13.92 13.66 -2.38
N LEU A 97 12.97 13.63 -3.30
CA LEU A 97 12.96 12.69 -4.41
C LEU A 97 14.16 12.94 -5.37
N LEU A 98 14.45 14.20 -5.68
CA LEU A 98 15.59 14.59 -6.53
C LEU A 98 16.94 14.28 -5.88
N GLN A 99 17.04 14.23 -4.55
CA GLN A 99 18.27 13.80 -3.85
C GLN A 99 18.64 12.33 -4.09
N LEU A 100 17.77 11.54 -4.73
CA LEU A 100 18.12 10.20 -5.20
C LEU A 100 19.01 10.25 -6.45
N GLU A 101 18.87 11.29 -7.27
CA GLU A 101 19.68 11.45 -8.47
C GLU A 101 21.15 11.58 -8.12
N GLY A 102 22.00 10.93 -8.89
CA GLY A 102 23.43 10.89 -8.62
C GLY A 102 23.87 9.75 -7.69
N LYS A 103 22.96 9.05 -7.00
CA LYS A 103 23.31 7.94 -6.10
C LYS A 103 23.29 6.60 -6.84
N PHE A 104 24.17 5.68 -6.44
CA PHE A 104 24.11 4.29 -6.88
C PHE A 104 22.96 3.56 -6.19
N VAL A 105 22.31 2.63 -6.89
CA VAL A 105 21.21 1.85 -6.29
C VAL A 105 21.69 1.05 -5.07
N SER A 106 22.94 0.58 -5.10
CA SER A 106 23.56 -0.11 -3.96
C SER A 106 23.68 0.72 -2.68
N GLU A 107 23.60 2.05 -2.77
CA GLU A 107 23.62 2.96 -1.61
C GLU A 107 22.22 3.16 -1.01
N LEU A 108 21.17 2.85 -1.77
CA LEU A 108 19.78 3.17 -1.44
C LEU A 108 19.01 1.96 -0.89
N ILE A 109 19.26 0.77 -1.41
CA ILE A 109 18.49 -0.43 -1.09
C ILE A 109 19.31 -1.70 -1.24
N SER A 110 19.06 -2.69 -0.38
CA SER A 110 19.63 -4.04 -0.46
C SER A 110 18.55 -5.11 -0.22
N PRO A 111 18.70 -6.33 -0.75
CA PRO A 111 17.81 -7.43 -0.40
C PRO A 111 17.86 -7.83 1.09
N GLU A 112 19.04 -7.70 1.72
CA GLU A 112 19.24 -8.14 3.12
C GLU A 112 18.60 -7.18 4.13
N PHE A 113 18.76 -5.87 3.90
CA PHE A 113 18.36 -4.84 4.87
C PHE A 113 17.13 -4.04 4.43
N GLY A 114 16.70 -4.15 3.17
CA GLY A 114 15.71 -3.25 2.57
C GLY A 114 16.33 -1.90 2.25
N ILE A 115 15.51 -0.84 2.31
CA ILE A 115 16.01 0.52 2.07
C ILE A 115 16.95 0.99 3.18
N ASN A 116 17.84 1.90 2.82
CA ASN A 116 18.69 2.59 3.78
C ASN A 116 17.84 3.38 4.80
N GLU A 117 18.17 3.26 6.10
CA GLU A 117 17.39 3.85 7.20
C GLU A 117 17.38 5.38 7.20
N GLU A 118 18.33 6.01 6.50
CA GLU A 118 18.38 7.48 6.33
C GLU A 118 17.38 7.99 5.29
N LEU A 119 16.79 7.11 4.48
CA LEU A 119 15.80 7.48 3.48
C LEU A 119 14.39 7.46 4.06
N ASN A 120 13.53 8.32 3.53
CA ASN A 120 12.11 8.28 3.85
C ASN A 120 11.49 6.94 3.41
N ILE A 121 10.78 6.31 4.36
CA ILE A 121 10.14 5.01 4.20
C ILE A 121 9.15 4.95 3.03
N TYR A 122 8.64 6.08 2.56
CA TYR A 122 7.71 6.10 1.44
C TYR A 122 8.39 5.98 0.07
N LEU A 123 9.72 6.00 0.00
CA LEU A 123 10.49 5.63 -1.19
C LEU A 123 10.61 4.10 -1.38
N ASP A 124 10.21 3.33 -0.36
CA ASP A 124 10.40 1.88 -0.26
C ASP A 124 9.87 1.11 -1.47
N LEU A 125 8.64 1.41 -1.92
CA LEU A 125 8.02 0.68 -3.02
C LEU A 125 8.78 0.86 -4.34
N ALA A 126 9.14 2.10 -4.70
CA ALA A 126 9.82 2.39 -5.95
C ALA A 126 11.26 1.83 -5.96
N LEU A 127 11.94 1.87 -4.82
CA LEU A 127 13.28 1.29 -4.67
C LEU A 127 13.24 -0.25 -4.72
N HIS A 128 12.26 -0.89 -4.10
CA HIS A 128 12.10 -2.35 -4.16
C HIS A 128 11.76 -2.82 -5.57
N ASP A 129 10.90 -2.10 -6.29
CA ASP A 129 10.61 -2.41 -7.70
C ASP A 129 11.86 -2.27 -8.57
N LEU A 130 12.60 -1.16 -8.43
CA LEU A 130 13.86 -0.95 -9.16
C LEU A 130 14.89 -2.05 -8.86
N MET A 131 15.07 -2.40 -7.60
CA MET A 131 15.95 -3.50 -7.18
C MET A 131 15.50 -4.84 -7.80
N GLY A 132 14.21 -5.10 -7.82
CA GLY A 132 13.62 -6.28 -8.47
C GLY A 132 13.92 -6.35 -9.96
N VAL A 133 13.78 -5.21 -10.66
CA VAL A 133 14.10 -5.09 -12.09
C VAL A 133 15.58 -5.33 -12.35
N ILE A 134 16.48 -4.69 -11.61
CA ILE A 134 17.94 -4.83 -11.79
C ILE A 134 18.40 -6.26 -11.52
N LEU A 135 17.91 -6.88 -10.44
CA LEU A 135 18.27 -8.25 -10.06
C LEU A 135 17.49 -9.32 -10.82
N ASN A 136 16.55 -8.92 -11.70
CA ASN A 136 15.64 -9.80 -12.42
C ASN A 136 14.94 -10.79 -11.48
N LYS A 137 14.40 -10.29 -10.37
CA LYS A 137 13.67 -11.08 -9.37
C LYS A 137 12.41 -10.36 -8.90
N PRO A 138 11.28 -11.08 -8.75
CA PRO A 138 10.11 -10.47 -8.14
C PRO A 138 10.40 -10.14 -6.66
N VAL A 139 9.87 -9.01 -6.19
CA VAL A 139 10.17 -8.45 -4.85
C VAL A 139 9.93 -9.48 -3.73
N TYR A 140 8.88 -10.31 -3.82
CA TYR A 140 8.58 -11.31 -2.80
C TYR A 140 9.72 -12.32 -2.58
N GLN A 141 10.53 -12.61 -3.61
CA GLN A 141 11.70 -13.48 -3.50
C GLN A 141 12.87 -12.76 -2.80
N LEU A 142 13.01 -11.46 -3.07
CA LEU A 142 14.05 -10.62 -2.45
C LEU A 142 13.80 -10.41 -0.96
N ILE A 143 12.54 -10.29 -0.54
CA ILE A 143 12.19 -10.09 0.88
C ILE A 143 12.03 -11.41 1.66
N GLY A 144 12.45 -12.54 1.09
CA GLY A 144 12.65 -13.82 1.78
C GLY A 144 11.71 -14.97 1.40
N ASN A 145 10.73 -14.79 0.51
CA ASN A 145 9.90 -15.87 -0.05
C ASN A 145 9.19 -16.79 0.97
N ASN A 146 8.88 -16.29 2.18
CA ASN A 146 8.29 -17.11 3.25
C ASN A 146 6.76 -17.27 3.16
N GLY A 147 6.13 -16.65 2.15
CA GLY A 147 4.68 -16.61 1.98
C GLY A 147 4.15 -17.70 1.06
N LYS A 148 2.83 -17.95 1.14
CA LYS A 148 2.13 -18.71 0.10
C LYS A 148 2.09 -17.87 -1.18
N LYS A 149 2.13 -18.53 -2.34
CA LYS A 149 1.95 -17.85 -3.64
C LYS A 149 0.56 -17.24 -3.81
N ASN A 150 -0.43 -17.78 -3.11
CA ASN A 150 -1.81 -17.36 -3.17
C ASN A 150 -2.20 -16.80 -1.79
N THR A 151 -2.75 -15.59 -1.78
CA THR A 151 -3.20 -14.89 -0.58
C THR A 151 -4.69 -14.62 -0.70
N SER A 152 -5.46 -15.03 0.31
CA SER A 152 -6.88 -14.70 0.38
C SER A 152 -7.06 -13.19 0.50
N ILE A 153 -7.98 -12.65 -0.29
CA ILE A 153 -8.36 -11.24 -0.29
C ILE A 153 -9.86 -11.11 0.02
N TYR A 154 -10.27 -9.94 0.48
CA TYR A 154 -11.66 -9.61 0.76
C TYR A 154 -12.05 -8.33 0.01
N SER A 155 -13.33 -8.15 -0.29
CA SER A 155 -13.84 -6.86 -0.76
C SER A 155 -13.85 -5.87 0.39
N GLY A 156 -13.18 -4.73 0.20
CA GLY A 156 -13.16 -3.64 1.16
C GLY A 156 -14.27 -2.62 0.99
N MET A 157 -15.20 -2.79 0.04
CA MET A 157 -16.06 -1.74 -0.52
C MET A 157 -17.54 -1.82 -0.11
N ILE A 158 -17.85 -2.37 1.08
CA ILE A 158 -19.21 -2.40 1.62
C ILE A 158 -19.38 -1.29 2.68
N TYR A 159 -19.93 -0.15 2.26
CA TYR A 159 -20.00 1.11 3.04
C TYR A 159 -21.44 1.45 3.45
N PHE A 160 -21.65 2.62 4.05
CA PHE A 160 -22.98 3.13 4.41
C PHE A 160 -23.70 3.69 3.17
N ASP A 161 -23.94 2.83 2.20
CA ASP A 161 -24.58 3.15 0.93
C ASP A 161 -26.12 3.18 1.04
N GLU A 162 -26.67 2.86 2.22
CA GLU A 162 -28.08 3.08 2.53
C GLU A 162 -28.42 4.55 2.75
N LEU A 163 -27.41 5.37 3.08
CA LEU A 163 -27.60 6.80 3.34
C LEU A 163 -27.79 7.60 2.06
N VAL A 164 -28.55 8.69 2.14
CA VAL A 164 -28.84 9.58 1.01
C VAL A 164 -27.57 10.09 0.33
N TYR A 165 -27.53 9.98 -0.99
CA TYR A 165 -26.49 10.52 -1.85
C TYR A 165 -27.09 11.24 -3.06
N GLN A 166 -26.68 12.49 -3.29
CA GLN A 166 -27.19 13.34 -4.39
C GLN A 166 -28.72 13.41 -4.48
N GLY A 167 -29.40 13.50 -3.34
CA GLY A 167 -30.86 13.57 -3.27
C GLY A 167 -31.59 12.25 -3.55
N LYS A 168 -30.85 11.15 -3.75
CA LYS A 168 -31.41 9.80 -3.85
C LYS A 168 -31.22 9.08 -2.53
N GLU A 169 -32.32 8.62 -1.94
CA GLU A 169 -32.26 7.74 -0.78
C GLU A 169 -31.71 6.38 -1.22
N GLY A 170 -30.75 5.88 -0.45
CA GLY A 170 -30.31 4.51 -0.59
C GLY A 170 -31.25 3.56 0.17
N GLY A 171 -30.78 2.35 0.39
CA GLY A 171 -31.42 1.38 1.26
C GLY A 171 -30.47 0.21 1.52
N ILE A 172 -30.92 -0.73 2.34
CA ILE A 172 -30.16 -1.97 2.56
C ILE A 172 -29.99 -2.73 1.24
N ASP A 173 -31.00 -2.67 0.35
CA ASP A 173 -30.92 -3.23 -1.00
C ASP A 173 -29.70 -2.74 -1.77
N LYS A 174 -29.28 -1.48 -1.59
CA LYS A 174 -28.08 -0.97 -2.26
C LYS A 174 -26.80 -1.61 -1.71
N ILE A 175 -26.78 -1.91 -0.42
CA ILE A 175 -25.67 -2.66 0.20
C ILE A 175 -25.65 -4.08 -0.35
N LEU A 176 -26.81 -4.76 -0.42
CA LEU A 176 -26.91 -6.12 -0.95
C LEU A 176 -26.52 -6.20 -2.43
N GLU A 177 -26.91 -5.21 -3.23
CA GLU A 177 -26.46 -5.07 -4.63
C GLU A 177 -24.94 -4.95 -4.71
N ASN A 178 -24.33 -4.12 -3.86
CA ASN A 178 -22.87 -3.96 -3.80
C ASN A 178 -22.17 -5.25 -3.36
N CYS A 179 -22.76 -6.02 -2.43
CA CYS A 179 -22.28 -7.34 -2.04
C CYS A 179 -22.36 -8.34 -3.21
N SER A 180 -23.51 -8.40 -3.91
CA SER A 180 -23.69 -9.28 -5.08
C SER A 180 -22.65 -8.98 -6.14
N TRP A 181 -22.46 -7.69 -6.46
CA TRP A 181 -21.47 -7.26 -7.44
C TRP A 181 -20.06 -7.71 -7.05
N ASP A 182 -19.66 -7.55 -5.79
CA ASP A 182 -18.31 -7.98 -5.33
C ASP A 182 -18.14 -9.50 -5.41
N ILE A 183 -19.18 -10.27 -5.08
CA ILE A 183 -19.15 -11.73 -5.17
C ILE A 183 -19.07 -12.19 -6.63
N GLU A 184 -19.87 -11.59 -7.51
CA GLU A 184 -19.84 -11.83 -8.96
C GLU A 184 -18.49 -11.44 -9.58
N TYR A 185 -17.84 -10.41 -9.05
CA TYR A 185 -16.48 -10.02 -9.43
C TYR A 185 -15.41 -11.03 -8.97
N GLY A 186 -15.76 -11.95 -8.06
CA GLY A 186 -14.92 -13.06 -7.62
C GLY A 186 -14.48 -13.01 -6.16
N TYR A 187 -14.93 -12.03 -5.37
CA TYR A 187 -14.63 -12.00 -3.94
C TYR A 187 -15.42 -13.07 -3.19
N GLN A 188 -14.74 -13.77 -2.28
CA GLN A 188 -15.36 -14.77 -1.40
C GLN A 188 -15.48 -14.29 0.05
N GLN A 189 -14.93 -13.10 0.34
CA GLN A 189 -14.95 -12.49 1.65
C GLN A 189 -15.32 -11.02 1.55
N LEU A 190 -16.16 -10.53 2.46
CA LEU A 190 -16.65 -9.13 2.45
C LEU A 190 -16.34 -8.44 3.78
N LYS A 191 -15.71 -7.26 3.71
CA LYS A 191 -15.51 -6.40 4.88
C LYS A 191 -16.57 -5.31 4.93
N ILE A 192 -17.46 -5.44 5.90
CA ILE A 192 -18.60 -4.53 6.11
C ILE A 192 -18.19 -3.36 7.01
N LYS A 193 -18.52 -2.12 6.61
CA LYS A 193 -18.42 -0.97 7.52
C LYS A 193 -19.58 -1.00 8.52
N ILE A 194 -19.24 -0.74 9.78
CA ILE A 194 -20.16 -0.58 10.92
C ILE A 194 -19.85 0.72 11.65
N GLY A 195 -20.64 1.07 12.66
CA GLY A 195 -20.48 2.28 13.46
C GLY A 195 -21.37 3.43 12.98
N ARG A 196 -22.57 3.10 12.50
CA ARG A 196 -23.56 4.07 12.01
C ARG A 196 -23.94 5.12 13.06
N SER A 197 -23.99 4.69 14.32
CA SER A 197 -24.25 5.52 15.51
C SER A 197 -23.13 6.52 15.83
N GLY A 198 -21.96 6.41 15.20
CA GLY A 198 -20.86 7.33 15.46
C GLY A 198 -21.13 8.75 14.94
N LYS A 199 -21.96 8.90 13.90
CA LYS A 199 -22.21 10.21 13.27
C LYS A 199 -23.54 10.34 12.54
N TRP A 200 -24.07 9.25 11.98
CA TRP A 200 -25.15 9.36 10.98
C TRP A 200 -26.53 9.01 11.52
N TYR A 201 -26.57 8.22 12.59
CA TYR A 201 -27.77 7.80 13.27
C TYR A 201 -27.69 8.12 14.76
N SER A 202 -28.85 8.11 15.44
CA SER A 202 -28.89 8.02 16.90
C SER A 202 -28.17 6.75 17.37
N HIS A 203 -27.79 6.67 18.64
CA HIS A 203 -27.07 5.50 19.15
C HIS A 203 -27.85 4.19 18.95
N ALA A 204 -29.12 4.19 19.33
CA ALA A 204 -29.99 3.02 19.23
C ALA A 204 -30.27 2.64 17.76
N ASP A 205 -30.61 3.63 16.92
CA ASP A 205 -30.94 3.36 15.51
C ASP A 205 -29.73 2.90 14.72
N GLY A 206 -28.56 3.49 14.98
CA GLY A 206 -27.31 3.12 14.33
C GLY A 206 -26.89 1.69 14.68
N MET A 207 -26.98 1.31 15.96
CA MET A 207 -26.71 -0.06 16.39
C MET A 207 -27.70 -1.05 15.77
N LYS A 208 -28.99 -0.72 15.76
CA LYS A 208 -30.03 -1.54 15.12
C LYS A 208 -29.75 -1.74 13.63
N MET A 209 -29.37 -0.68 12.92
CA MET A 209 -29.06 -0.73 11.50
C MET A 209 -27.79 -1.55 11.20
N ASP A 210 -26.73 -1.39 12.01
CA ASP A 210 -25.51 -2.20 11.86
C ASP A 210 -25.81 -3.71 12.01
N ILE A 211 -26.64 -4.08 13.00
CA ILE A 211 -27.08 -5.47 13.21
C ILE A 211 -27.92 -5.97 12.02
N GLU A 212 -28.86 -5.14 11.55
CA GLU A 212 -29.74 -5.50 10.45
C GLU A 212 -28.97 -5.74 9.15
N VAL A 213 -28.04 -4.86 8.80
CA VAL A 213 -27.19 -5.00 7.60
C VAL A 213 -26.41 -6.31 7.64
N ILE A 214 -25.79 -6.64 8.78
CA ILE A 214 -25.04 -7.89 8.91
C ILE A 214 -25.96 -9.11 8.74
N LYS A 215 -27.13 -9.11 9.37
CA LYS A 215 -28.11 -10.21 9.24
C LYS A 215 -28.58 -10.38 7.80
N GLN A 216 -28.90 -9.29 7.11
CA GLN A 216 -29.37 -9.37 5.73
C GLN A 216 -28.29 -9.86 4.78
N ILE A 217 -27.04 -9.39 4.92
CA ILE A 217 -25.92 -9.89 4.12
C ILE A 217 -25.70 -11.38 4.37
N ASN A 218 -25.68 -11.82 5.64
CA ASN A 218 -25.49 -13.23 5.98
C ASN A 218 -26.62 -14.12 5.45
N ASN A 219 -27.86 -13.64 5.48
CA ASN A 219 -29.01 -14.38 4.93
C ASN A 219 -28.97 -14.46 3.40
N ALA A 220 -28.58 -13.38 2.72
CA ALA A 220 -28.52 -13.32 1.26
C ALA A 220 -27.32 -14.10 0.69
N PHE A 221 -26.19 -14.13 1.41
CA PHE A 221 -24.92 -14.68 0.95
C PHE A 221 -24.28 -15.63 1.99
N PRO A 222 -24.94 -16.75 2.36
CA PRO A 222 -24.53 -17.60 3.49
C PRO A 222 -23.18 -18.32 3.31
N ASN A 223 -22.66 -18.39 2.08
CA ASN A 223 -21.39 -19.04 1.76
C ASN A 223 -20.21 -18.05 1.67
N THR A 224 -20.48 -16.76 1.86
CA THR A 224 -19.47 -15.69 1.81
C THR A 224 -19.01 -15.37 3.22
N THR A 225 -17.69 -15.29 3.42
CA THR A 225 -17.10 -15.09 4.77
C THR A 225 -16.83 -13.64 5.11
#